data_AF-A0A2S7Q324-F1
#
_entry.id   AF-A0A2S7Q324-F1
#
_cell.length_a   1.000
_cell.length_b   1.000
_cell.length_c   1.000
_cell.angle_alpha   90.00
_cell.angle_beta   90.00
_cell.angle_gamma   90.00
#
_symmetry.space_group_name_H-M   'P 1'
#
loop_
_entity.id
_entity.type
_entity.pdbx_description
1 polymer ?
#
loop_
_entity_poly.entity_id
_entity_poly.type
_entity_poly.pdbx_seq_one_letter_code
_entity_poly.pdbx_strand_id
1 'polypeptide(L)'
;MGRNGYPRGPGNPRDRRRGSRNNNIVEDRMSPEDLRTWSMAYTLSIDVYVCAERYLMQDFKSCVSAFIINNFEIAGSDAALPSVLDSCKTLHDGVSLMDPLLKKVFARVGFLQARLWKKHPEETSNFFMDNPELSTLILKEMAERREEDSKDDLPAMDRPVLPPMPREEIIQGPRRRNYGPLPPY
;
A
#
# COMPACT_ATOMS: atom_id res chain seq x y z
N MET A 1 12.88 -64.11 12.31
CA MET A 1 12.82 -63.56 10.93
C MET A 1 11.36 -63.17 10.65
N GLY A 2 11.02 -61.89 10.72
CA GLY A 2 9.65 -61.41 10.51
C GLY A 2 9.61 -60.41 9.35
N ARG A 3 8.79 -60.68 8.33
CA ARG A 3 8.53 -59.74 7.23
C ARG A 3 7.09 -59.93 6.73
N ASN A 4 6.13 -59.36 7.46
CA ASN A 4 4.76 -59.22 6.98
C ASN A 4 4.70 -58.09 5.96
N GLY A 5 4.40 -58.46 4.71
CA GLY A 5 4.07 -57.52 3.64
C GLY A 5 2.60 -57.12 3.74
N TYR A 6 2.34 -55.81 3.71
CA TYR A 6 1.02 -55.25 3.41
C TYR A 6 1.07 -54.58 2.03
N PRO A 7 0.05 -54.74 1.16
CA PRO A 7 -0.03 -54.01 -0.10
C PRO A 7 -0.28 -52.52 0.15
N ARG A 8 0.52 -51.64 -0.47
CA ARG A 8 0.23 -50.20 -0.53
C ARG A 8 -1.01 -49.97 -1.38
N GLY A 9 -2.10 -49.50 -0.77
CA GLY A 9 -3.26 -48.97 -1.48
C GLY A 9 -2.91 -47.70 -2.28
N PRO A 10 -3.72 -47.33 -3.29
CA PRO A 10 -3.48 -46.16 -4.12
C PRO A 10 -3.53 -44.88 -3.28
N GLY A 11 -2.48 -44.07 -3.40
CA GLY A 11 -2.29 -42.86 -2.60
C GLY A 11 -3.44 -41.85 -2.77
N ASN A 12 -3.88 -41.31 -1.63
CA ASN A 12 -4.83 -40.21 -1.57
C ASN A 12 -4.33 -39.01 -2.42
N PRO A 13 -5.18 -38.30 -3.18
CA PRO A 13 -4.76 -37.15 -4.00
C PRO A 13 -4.35 -35.90 -3.20
N ARG A 14 -4.37 -35.97 -1.87
CA ARG A 14 -4.31 -34.79 -0.99
C ARG A 14 -2.90 -34.28 -0.67
N ASP A 15 -1.85 -35.00 -1.05
CA ASP A 15 -0.47 -34.59 -0.76
C ASP A 15 0.22 -33.78 -1.87
N ARG A 16 -0.50 -33.37 -2.93
CA ARG A 16 0.06 -32.48 -3.96
C ARG A 16 0.12 -30.99 -3.57
N ARG A 17 -0.35 -30.60 -2.37
CA ARG A 17 -0.38 -29.18 -1.95
C ARG A 17 0.72 -28.78 -0.96
N ARG A 18 1.90 -29.42 -1.03
CA ARG A 18 3.08 -28.96 -0.27
C ARG A 18 4.30 -28.75 -1.15
N GLY A 19 4.07 -27.94 -2.17
CA GLY A 19 5.09 -27.44 -3.08
C GLY A 19 4.64 -26.12 -3.67
N SER A 20 4.21 -25.17 -2.82
CA SER A 20 4.08 -23.76 -3.22
C SER A 20 5.49 -23.20 -3.38
N ARG A 21 6.19 -23.68 -4.42
CA ARG A 21 7.37 -23.03 -4.96
C ARG A 21 6.96 -21.60 -5.27
N ASN A 22 7.72 -20.67 -4.69
CA ASN A 22 7.78 -19.25 -5.04
C ASN A 22 7.02 -18.96 -6.33
N ASN A 23 5.79 -18.48 -6.19
CA ASN A 23 5.22 -17.64 -7.21
C ASN A 23 6.03 -16.33 -7.11
N ASN A 24 7.24 -16.34 -7.66
CA ASN A 24 7.77 -15.15 -8.30
C ASN A 24 6.77 -14.89 -9.44
N ILE A 25 5.63 -14.29 -9.10
CA ILE A 25 4.83 -13.56 -10.07
C ILE A 25 5.86 -12.61 -10.63
N VAL A 26 6.29 -12.89 -11.86
CA VAL A 26 7.02 -11.92 -12.65
C VAL A 26 6.07 -10.73 -12.63
N GLU A 27 6.33 -9.72 -11.79
CA GLU A 27 5.69 -8.41 -11.91
C GLU A 27 5.77 -8.13 -13.40
N ASP A 28 4.63 -8.12 -14.08
CA ASP A 28 4.56 -7.91 -15.52
C ASP A 28 4.96 -6.45 -15.73
N ARG A 29 6.27 -6.24 -15.86
CA ARG A 29 6.85 -4.90 -15.89
C ARG A 29 6.37 -4.21 -17.15
N MET A 30 6.01 -2.95 -17.02
CA MET A 30 5.64 -2.15 -18.19
C MET A 30 6.81 -2.12 -19.19
N SER A 31 6.49 -2.23 -20.47
CA SER A 31 7.49 -1.97 -21.52
C SER A 31 8.01 -0.54 -21.42
N PRO A 32 9.21 -0.21 -21.93
CA PRO A 32 9.73 1.15 -21.91
C PRO A 32 8.79 2.17 -22.57
N GLU A 33 8.13 1.77 -23.66
CA GLU A 33 7.15 2.59 -24.38
C GLU A 33 5.87 2.80 -23.56
N ASP A 34 5.35 1.75 -22.94
CA ASP A 34 4.18 1.84 -22.05
C ASP A 34 4.49 2.69 -20.83
N LEU A 35 5.68 2.52 -20.24
CA LEU A 35 6.11 3.27 -19.06
C LEU A 35 6.26 4.76 -19.36
N ARG A 36 6.81 5.12 -20.54
CA ARG A 36 6.87 6.52 -20.99
C ARG A 36 5.47 7.10 -21.16
N THR A 37 4.58 6.37 -21.82
CA THR A 37 3.20 6.79 -22.06
C THR A 37 2.44 6.95 -20.74
N TRP A 38 2.60 5.98 -19.84
CA TRP A 38 2.07 6.00 -18.48
C TRP A 38 2.56 7.23 -17.73
N SER A 39 3.86 7.51 -17.76
CA SER A 39 4.43 8.68 -17.06
C SER A 39 3.84 9.98 -17.57
N MET A 40 3.69 10.15 -18.88
CA MET A 40 3.07 11.35 -19.45
C MET A 40 1.61 11.50 -19.04
N ALA A 41 0.84 10.40 -19.10
CA ALA A 41 -0.55 10.38 -18.69
C ALA A 41 -0.71 10.65 -17.18
N TYR A 42 0.18 10.11 -16.36
CA TYR A 42 0.18 10.30 -14.92
C TYR A 42 0.45 11.76 -14.54
N THR A 43 1.48 12.38 -15.12
CA THR A 43 1.78 13.82 -14.91
C THR A 43 0.61 14.70 -15.34
N LEU A 44 0.03 14.46 -16.52
CA LEU A 44 -1.15 15.20 -16.98
C LEU A 44 -2.35 15.05 -16.02
N SER A 45 -2.54 13.85 -15.45
CA SER A 45 -3.64 13.60 -14.53
C SER A 45 -3.51 14.44 -13.25
N ILE A 46 -2.28 14.63 -12.77
CA ILE A 46 -1.98 15.50 -11.62
C ILE A 46 -2.29 16.96 -11.96
N ASP A 47 -1.89 17.44 -13.13
CA ASP A 47 -2.23 18.81 -13.58
C ASP A 47 -3.75 19.01 -13.64
N VAL A 48 -4.48 18.02 -14.17
CA VAL A 48 -5.94 18.03 -14.23
C VAL A 48 -6.56 18.04 -12.83
N TYR A 49 -6.00 17.29 -11.88
CA TYR A 49 -6.46 17.30 -10.48
C TYR A 49 -6.30 18.67 -9.82
N VAL A 50 -5.12 19.28 -9.97
CA VAL A 50 -4.83 20.63 -9.47
C VAL A 50 -5.74 21.68 -10.14
N CYS A 51 -5.99 21.53 -11.44
CA CYS A 51 -6.94 22.37 -12.16
C CYS A 51 -8.36 22.23 -11.59
N ALA A 52 -8.82 20.99 -11.37
CA ALA A 52 -10.13 20.73 -10.78
C ALA A 52 -10.26 21.34 -9.38
N GLU A 53 -9.21 21.29 -8.55
CA GLU A 53 -9.18 21.98 -7.25
C GLU A 53 -9.31 23.49 -7.40
N ARG A 54 -8.51 24.10 -8.27
CA ARG A 54 -8.50 25.56 -8.49
C ARG A 54 -9.85 26.11 -8.94
N TYR A 55 -10.58 25.33 -9.74
CA TYR A 55 -11.91 25.70 -10.24
C TYR A 55 -13.05 25.10 -9.41
N LEU A 56 -12.76 24.54 -8.23
CA LEU A 56 -13.75 23.99 -7.29
C LEU A 56 -14.66 22.91 -7.89
N MET A 57 -14.14 22.13 -8.84
CA MET A 57 -14.86 21.06 -9.53
C MET A 57 -14.81 19.75 -8.73
N GLN A 58 -15.44 19.71 -7.55
CA GLN A 58 -15.22 18.65 -6.55
C GLN A 58 -15.57 17.22 -7.03
N ASP A 59 -16.67 17.03 -7.77
CA ASP A 59 -17.04 15.71 -8.29
C ASP A 59 -16.03 15.22 -9.34
N PHE A 60 -15.58 16.13 -10.20
CA PHE A 60 -14.55 15.84 -11.20
C PHE A 60 -13.21 15.56 -10.54
N LYS A 61 -12.81 16.38 -9.55
CA LYS A 61 -11.62 16.18 -8.72
C LYS A 61 -11.63 14.80 -8.07
N SER A 62 -12.77 14.37 -7.55
CA SER A 62 -12.94 13.05 -6.93
C SER A 62 -12.75 11.91 -7.94
N CYS A 63 -13.32 12.03 -9.15
CA CYS A 63 -13.11 11.07 -10.23
C CYS A 63 -11.63 10.99 -10.66
N VAL A 64 -10.98 12.15 -10.80
CA VAL A 64 -9.55 12.23 -11.16
C VAL A 64 -8.68 11.65 -10.04
N SER A 65 -9.03 11.88 -8.77
CA SER A 65 -8.35 11.27 -7.62
C SER A 65 -8.34 9.75 -7.73
N ALA A 66 -9.52 9.16 -7.97
CA ALA A 66 -9.67 7.71 -8.08
C ALA A 66 -8.86 7.16 -9.27
N PHE A 67 -8.87 7.88 -10.40
CA PHE A 67 -8.06 7.53 -11.56
C PHE A 67 -6.56 7.55 -11.24
N ILE A 68 -6.06 8.62 -10.63
CA ILE A 68 -4.63 8.76 -10.26
C ILE A 68 -4.20 7.63 -9.33
N ILE A 69 -5.02 7.32 -8.32
CA ILE A 69 -4.75 6.25 -7.37
C ILE A 69 -4.64 4.91 -8.09
N ASN A 70 -5.68 4.53 -8.85
CA ASN A 70 -5.71 3.27 -9.57
C ASN A 70 -4.55 3.16 -10.58
N ASN A 71 -4.27 4.24 -11.31
CA ASN A 71 -3.18 4.27 -12.29
C ASN A 71 -1.79 4.14 -11.63
N PHE A 72 -1.61 4.72 -10.45
CA PHE A 72 -0.39 4.51 -9.65
C PHE A 72 -0.28 3.04 -9.21
N GLU A 73 -1.36 2.45 -8.69
CA GLU A 73 -1.36 1.06 -8.25
C GLU A 73 -1.04 0.08 -9.37
N ILE A 74 -1.56 0.32 -10.58
CA ILE A 74 -1.24 -0.47 -11.78
C ILE A 74 0.26 -0.42 -12.11
N ALA A 75 0.89 0.76 -12.06
CA ALA A 75 2.32 0.88 -12.31
C ALA A 75 3.19 0.30 -11.18
N GLY A 76 2.66 0.25 -9.96
CA GLY A 76 3.33 -0.40 -8.83
C GLY A 76 4.75 0.11 -8.61
N SER A 77 5.72 -0.80 -8.68
CA SER A 77 7.14 -0.53 -8.52
C SER A 77 7.79 0.21 -9.71
N ASP A 78 7.17 0.17 -10.90
CA ASP A 78 7.70 0.82 -12.10
C ASP A 78 7.48 2.34 -12.08
N ALA A 79 6.57 2.83 -11.24
CA ALA A 79 6.35 4.26 -10.96
C ALA A 79 7.53 4.95 -10.25
N ALA A 80 8.62 4.25 -9.94
CA ALA A 80 9.83 4.83 -9.36
C ALA A 80 10.63 5.62 -10.41
N LEU A 81 10.07 6.75 -10.85
CA LEU A 81 10.58 7.64 -11.89
C LEU A 81 10.76 9.08 -11.39
N PRO A 82 11.74 9.85 -11.91
CA PRO A 82 11.91 11.26 -11.58
C PRO A 82 10.67 12.12 -11.88
N SER A 83 9.96 11.84 -12.98
CA SER A 83 8.72 12.54 -13.36
C SER A 83 7.60 12.43 -12.31
N VAL A 84 7.61 11.37 -11.49
CA VAL A 84 6.67 11.20 -10.39
C VAL A 84 7.05 12.10 -9.20
N LEU A 85 8.35 12.39 -9.00
CA LEU A 85 8.80 13.39 -8.04
C LEU A 85 8.38 14.80 -8.47
N ASP A 86 8.55 15.14 -9.75
CA ASP A 86 8.04 16.40 -10.30
C ASP A 86 6.52 16.52 -10.12
N SER A 87 5.80 15.41 -10.31
CA SER A 87 4.35 15.36 -10.07
C SER A 87 4.00 15.58 -8.59
N CYS A 88 4.84 15.12 -7.65
CA CYS A 88 4.66 15.41 -6.22
C CYS A 88 4.80 16.91 -5.93
N LYS A 89 5.76 17.58 -6.57
CA LYS A 89 5.92 19.03 -6.46
C LYS A 89 4.70 19.76 -7.02
N THR A 90 4.26 19.42 -8.22
CA THR A 90 3.06 20.01 -8.81
C THR A 90 1.84 19.84 -7.91
N LEU A 91 1.66 18.65 -7.33
CA LEU A 91 0.55 18.39 -6.42
C LEU A 91 0.67 19.25 -5.16
N HIS A 92 1.85 19.28 -4.52
CA HIS A 92 2.12 20.11 -3.35
C HIS A 92 1.82 21.60 -3.57
N ASP A 93 2.25 22.14 -4.70
CA ASP A 93 2.05 23.56 -5.02
C ASP A 93 0.60 23.88 -5.41
N GLY A 94 -0.16 22.85 -5.78
CA GLY A 94 -1.50 22.96 -6.33
C GLY A 94 -2.65 22.74 -5.34
N VAL A 95 -2.43 22.04 -4.23
CA VAL A 95 -3.49 21.68 -3.27
C VAL A 95 -3.09 21.91 -1.81
N SER A 96 -4.04 21.81 -0.89
CA SER A 96 -3.78 21.91 0.54
C SER A 96 -2.90 20.77 1.05
N LEU A 97 -2.05 21.01 2.06
CA LEU A 97 -1.29 19.96 2.75
C LEU A 97 -2.19 18.89 3.43
N MET A 98 -3.47 19.20 3.62
CA MET A 98 -4.46 18.24 4.14
C MET A 98 -5.22 17.50 3.04
N ASP A 99 -4.86 17.71 1.76
CA ASP A 99 -5.50 17.06 0.63
C ASP A 99 -5.29 15.53 0.68
N PRO A 100 -6.37 14.73 0.59
CA PRO A 100 -6.26 13.28 0.71
C PRO A 100 -5.42 12.63 -0.39
N LEU A 101 -5.42 13.17 -1.62
CA LEU A 101 -4.64 12.59 -2.70
C LEU A 101 -3.15 12.86 -2.48
N LEU A 102 -2.80 14.07 -2.07
CA LEU A 102 -1.42 14.45 -1.74
C LEU A 102 -0.79 13.47 -0.76
N LYS A 103 -1.46 13.23 0.36
CA LYS A 103 -1.00 12.30 1.40
C LYS A 103 -0.78 10.89 0.87
N LYS A 104 -1.72 10.38 0.06
CA LYS A 104 -1.62 9.04 -0.53
C LYS A 104 -0.45 8.93 -1.50
N VAL A 105 -0.32 9.88 -2.42
CA VAL A 105 0.77 9.91 -3.42
C VAL A 105 2.13 10.02 -2.70
N PHE A 106 2.23 10.90 -1.69
CA PHE A 106 3.47 11.09 -0.93
C PHE A 106 3.88 9.82 -0.20
N ALA A 107 2.95 9.18 0.52
CA ALA A 107 3.24 7.92 1.19
C ALA A 107 3.76 6.87 0.20
N ARG A 108 3.10 6.72 -0.95
CA ARG A 108 3.48 5.75 -1.98
C ARG A 108 4.86 6.01 -2.56
N VAL A 109 5.18 7.26 -2.89
CA VAL A 109 6.51 7.66 -3.35
C VAL A 109 7.56 7.42 -2.26
N GLY A 110 7.21 7.62 -0.99
CA GLY A 110 8.06 7.28 0.15
C GLY A 110 8.46 5.81 0.18
N PHE A 111 7.54 4.89 -0.16
CA PHE A 111 7.88 3.46 -0.30
C PHE A 111 8.76 3.16 -1.52
N LEU A 112 8.72 4.00 -2.55
CA LEU A 112 9.55 3.86 -3.75
C LEU A 112 10.94 4.49 -3.63
N GLN A 113 11.24 5.21 -2.53
CA GLN A 113 12.52 5.90 -2.31
C GLN A 113 13.73 5.00 -2.62
N ALA A 114 13.79 3.80 -2.05
CA ALA A 114 14.92 2.89 -2.28
C ALA A 114 15.11 2.54 -3.77
N ARG A 115 14.02 2.47 -4.55
CA ARG A 115 14.08 2.20 -6.00
C ARG A 115 14.46 3.44 -6.79
N LEU A 116 13.97 4.62 -6.42
CA LEU A 116 14.35 5.90 -7.00
C LEU A 116 15.85 6.14 -6.85
N TRP A 117 16.39 6.01 -5.63
CA TRP A 117 17.83 6.14 -5.37
C TRP A 117 18.68 5.09 -6.10
N LYS A 118 18.13 3.89 -6.33
CA LYS A 118 18.84 2.83 -7.06
C LYS A 118 18.85 3.06 -8.57
N LYS A 119 17.74 3.52 -9.15
CA LYS A 119 17.56 3.65 -10.61
C LYS A 119 17.97 5.03 -11.14
N HIS A 120 17.75 6.08 -10.35
CA HIS A 120 17.87 7.49 -10.74
C HIS A 120 18.54 8.32 -9.64
N PRO A 121 19.77 7.98 -9.20
CA PRO A 121 20.41 8.62 -8.04
C PRO A 121 20.66 10.12 -8.23
N GLU A 122 21.09 10.55 -9.42
CA GLU A 122 21.43 11.94 -9.71
C GLU A 122 20.17 12.82 -9.74
N GLU A 123 19.14 12.39 -10.47
CA GLU A 123 17.87 13.12 -10.58
C GLU A 123 17.15 13.18 -9.23
N THR A 124 17.16 12.07 -8.48
CA THR A 124 16.56 12.00 -7.14
C THR A 124 17.29 12.93 -6.16
N SER A 125 18.63 12.95 -6.22
CA SER A 125 19.44 13.85 -5.38
C SER A 125 19.16 15.32 -5.70
N ASN A 126 19.22 15.69 -6.98
CA ASN A 126 18.97 17.07 -7.42
C ASN A 126 17.56 17.53 -7.00
N PHE A 127 16.55 16.69 -7.20
CA PHE A 127 15.19 17.00 -6.80
C PHE A 127 15.06 17.31 -5.30
N PHE A 128 15.65 16.50 -4.42
CA PHE A 128 15.55 16.75 -2.97
C PHE A 128 16.45 17.87 -2.47
N MET A 129 17.53 18.19 -3.19
CA MET A 129 18.32 19.40 -2.92
C MET A 129 17.52 20.66 -3.24
N ASP A 130 16.76 20.64 -4.33
CA ASP A 130 15.93 21.77 -4.76
C ASP A 130 14.62 21.88 -3.96
N ASN A 131 14.14 20.78 -3.37
CA ASN A 131 12.85 20.70 -2.67
C ASN A 131 12.98 19.93 -1.33
N PRO A 132 13.73 20.46 -0.35
CA PRO A 132 14.01 19.75 0.91
C PRO A 132 12.75 19.47 1.74
N GLU A 133 11.75 20.34 1.70
CA GLU A 133 10.46 20.17 2.36
C GLU A 133 9.71 18.94 1.84
N LEU A 134 9.75 18.68 0.53
CA LEU A 134 9.09 17.50 -0.05
C LEU A 134 9.69 16.20 0.46
N SER A 135 11.00 16.15 0.71
CA SER A 135 11.65 14.99 1.32
C SER A 135 11.02 14.67 2.68
N THR A 136 10.89 15.68 3.54
CA THR A 136 10.34 15.51 4.89
C THR A 136 8.87 15.10 4.87
N LEU A 137 8.07 15.70 3.99
CA LEU A 137 6.64 15.39 3.87
C LEU A 137 6.42 13.98 3.32
N ILE A 138 7.16 13.58 2.27
CA ILE A 138 7.08 12.23 1.71
C ILE A 138 7.43 11.17 2.75
N LEU A 139 8.50 11.38 3.51
CA LEU A 139 8.90 10.43 4.57
C LEU A 139 7.89 10.38 5.71
N LYS A 140 7.32 11.53 6.09
CA LYS A 140 6.28 11.61 7.13
C LYS A 140 5.04 10.80 6.73
N GLU A 141 4.46 11.05 5.56
CA GLU A 141 3.24 10.37 5.12
C GLU A 141 3.47 8.86 4.93
N MET A 142 4.68 8.45 4.51
CA MET A 142 5.06 7.05 4.44
C MET A 142 5.18 6.40 5.82
N ALA A 143 5.76 7.09 6.80
CA ALA A 143 5.89 6.60 8.17
C ALA A 143 4.50 6.42 8.83
N GLU A 144 3.61 7.41 8.71
CA GLU A 144 2.22 7.32 9.21
C GLU A 144 1.51 6.08 8.63
N ARG A 145 1.74 5.77 7.35
CA ARG A 145 1.15 4.58 6.70
C ARG A 145 1.79 3.25 7.13
N ARG A 146 3.10 3.23 7.43
CA ARG A 146 3.80 2.04 7.94
C ARG A 146 3.37 1.65 9.34
N GLU A 147 3.09 2.62 10.20
CA GLU A 147 2.59 2.34 11.55
C GLU A 147 1.26 1.57 11.53
N GLU A 148 0.52 1.66 10.41
CA GLU A 148 -0.76 1.00 10.22
C GLU A 148 -0.68 -0.33 9.43
N ASP A 149 0.43 -0.64 8.74
CA ASP A 149 0.59 -1.83 7.88
C ASP A 149 1.82 -2.67 8.24
N SER A 150 1.64 -3.97 8.55
CA SER A 150 2.72 -4.89 8.94
C SER A 150 3.22 -5.84 7.83
N LYS A 151 3.26 -5.43 6.55
CA LYS A 151 3.70 -6.29 5.42
C LYS A 151 4.71 -5.62 4.49
N ASP A 152 5.55 -6.43 3.83
CA ASP A 152 6.69 -6.02 2.96
C ASP A 152 6.30 -5.52 1.55
N ASP A 153 5.05 -5.72 1.10
CA ASP A 153 4.58 -5.25 -0.21
C ASP A 153 4.17 -3.76 -0.17
N LEU A 154 4.15 -3.08 -1.33
CA LEU A 154 3.71 -1.68 -1.41
C LEU A 154 2.25 -1.54 -0.92
N PRO A 155 1.98 -0.77 0.15
CA PRO A 155 0.63 -0.64 0.69
C PRO A 155 -0.38 -0.07 -0.31
N ALA A 156 -1.60 -0.61 -0.32
CA ALA A 156 -2.70 -0.09 -1.14
C ALA A 156 -2.96 1.40 -0.83
N MET A 157 -3.23 2.18 -1.87
CA MET A 157 -3.47 3.63 -1.84
C MET A 157 -4.86 3.98 -1.32
N ASP A 158 -5.87 3.16 -1.65
CA ASP A 158 -7.20 3.21 -1.07
C ASP A 158 -7.41 2.01 -0.14
N ARG A 159 -7.73 2.30 1.13
CA ARG A 159 -8.14 1.26 2.09
C ARG A 159 -9.65 1.17 2.17
N PRO A 160 -10.21 -0.04 2.32
CA PRO A 160 -11.56 -0.21 2.83
C PRO A 160 -11.64 0.39 4.24
N VAL A 161 -12.65 1.20 4.52
CA VAL A 161 -12.96 1.62 5.90
C VAL A 161 -13.33 0.36 6.66
N LEU A 162 -12.43 -0.14 7.51
CA LEU A 162 -12.75 -1.24 8.39
C LEU A 162 -13.90 -0.78 9.30
N PRO A 163 -14.95 -1.59 9.49
CA PRO A 163 -16.00 -1.25 10.43
C PRO A 163 -15.35 -0.99 11.79
N PRO A 164 -15.83 0.02 12.56
CA PRO A 164 -15.28 0.31 13.87
C PRO A 164 -15.28 -0.98 14.67
N MET A 165 -14.08 -1.42 15.07
CA MET A 165 -13.92 -2.58 15.95
C MET A 165 -14.85 -2.34 17.14
N PRO A 166 -15.72 -3.31 17.49
CA PRO A 166 -16.49 -3.20 18.72
C PRO A 166 -15.49 -2.93 19.83
N ARG A 167 -15.63 -1.81 20.53
CA ARG A 167 -14.94 -1.65 21.82
C ARG A 167 -15.34 -2.88 22.60
N GLU A 168 -14.39 -3.76 22.90
CA GLU A 168 -14.56 -4.77 23.91
C GLU A 168 -14.88 -3.99 25.19
N GLU A 169 -16.17 -3.84 25.47
CA GLU A 169 -16.63 -3.60 26.82
C GLU A 169 -15.91 -4.65 27.66
N ILE A 170 -15.09 -4.17 28.59
CA ILE A 170 -14.46 -4.98 29.60
C ILE A 170 -15.61 -5.70 30.31
N ILE A 171 -15.92 -6.92 29.86
CA ILE A 171 -16.83 -7.84 30.54
C ILE A 171 -16.07 -8.22 31.80
N GLN A 172 -16.23 -7.39 32.84
CA GLN A 172 -16.01 -7.80 34.20
C GLN A 172 -17.01 -8.93 34.45
N GLY A 173 -16.56 -10.16 34.20
CA GLY A 173 -17.33 -11.35 34.49
C GLY A 173 -17.75 -11.34 35.97
N PRO A 174 -18.98 -11.74 36.30
CA PRO A 174 -19.38 -11.84 37.69
C PRO A 174 -18.53 -12.92 38.37
N ARG A 175 -17.72 -12.50 39.34
CA ARG A 175 -17.00 -13.40 40.27
C ARG A 175 -17.99 -14.41 40.84
N ARG A 176 -17.91 -15.67 40.38
CA ARG A 176 -18.58 -16.79 41.03
C ARG A 176 -18.09 -16.88 42.48
N ARG A 177 -18.94 -16.50 43.43
CA ARG A 177 -18.80 -16.86 44.85
C ARG A 177 -19.03 -18.37 44.95
N ASN A 178 -17.95 -19.12 45.10
CA ASN A 178 -18.00 -20.51 45.56
C ASN A 178 -18.56 -20.54 46.97
N TYR A 179 -19.79 -21.05 47.14
CA TYR A 179 -20.24 -21.60 48.42
C TYR A 179 -19.86 -23.08 48.44
N GLY A 180 -18.88 -23.42 49.30
CA GLY A 180 -18.56 -24.79 49.69
C GLY A 180 -19.47 -25.27 50.84
N PRO A 181 -19.45 -26.57 51.15
CA PRO A 181 -20.62 -27.32 51.60
C PRO A 181 -20.87 -27.34 53.12
N LEU A 182 -22.14 -27.53 53.51
CA LEU A 182 -22.57 -27.84 54.88
C LEU A 182 -22.49 -29.37 55.14
N PRO A 183 -22.04 -29.83 56.33
CA PRO A 183 -22.00 -31.25 56.71
C PRO A 183 -23.18 -31.61 57.68
N PRO A 184 -23.26 -32.83 58.25
CA PRO A 184 -24.19 -33.88 57.81
C PRO A 184 -25.21 -34.29 58.91
N TYR A 185 -26.15 -35.18 58.56
CA TYR A 185 -26.81 -36.10 59.51
C TYR A 185 -26.50 -37.54 59.10
#